data_AF-Q9TG52-F1
#
_entry.id   AF-Q9TG52-F1
#
_cell.length_a   1.000
_cell.length_b   1.000
_cell.length_c   1.000
_cell.angle_alpha   90.00
_cell.angle_beta   90.00
_cell.angle_gamma   90.00
#
_symmetry.space_group_name_H-M   'P 1'
#
loop_
_entity.id
_entity.type
_entity.pdbx_description
1 polymer ?
#
loop_
_entity_poly.entity_id
_entity_poly.type
_entity_poly.pdbx_seq_one_letter_code
_entity_poly.pdbx_strand_id
1 'polypeptide(L)'
;LAETNRAPFDLTEGESELVSGFNVEYAGGPFALFFLAEYANILLMNTLSCALFMNPGIPHNPENYPINMMMKTTLLSIGFLWVRASYPRFRYDQLMHLLWKQFLPITLALCLWHISLPIFLSGAPPTN
;
A
#
# COMPACT_ATOMS: atom_id res chain seq x y z
N LEU A 1 1.50 2.53 -0.56
CA LEU A 1 2.19 3.71 -1.14
C LEU A 1 2.75 4.61 -0.04
N ALA A 2 1.93 5.30 0.76
CA ALA A 2 2.44 6.13 1.87
C ALA A 2 3.13 5.30 2.97
N GLU A 3 2.52 4.19 3.37
CA GLU A 3 3.08 3.29 4.41
C GLU A 3 4.39 2.59 3.99
N THR A 4 4.58 2.41 2.69
CA THR A 4 5.81 1.80 2.14
C THR A 4 6.93 2.81 1.95
N ASN A 5 6.77 4.07 2.38
CA ASN A 5 7.75 5.16 2.25
C ASN A 5 8.32 5.31 0.82
N ARG A 6 7.51 5.05 -0.22
CA ARG A 6 7.97 5.16 -1.63
C ARG A 6 7.46 6.44 -2.29
N ALA A 7 8.25 6.93 -3.24
CA ALA A 7 7.90 8.07 -4.07
C ALA A 7 6.49 7.86 -4.67
N PRO A 8 5.59 8.83 -4.53
CA PRO A 8 5.83 10.24 -4.19
C PRO A 8 5.81 10.61 -2.69
N PHE A 9 5.68 9.64 -1.78
CA PHE A 9 5.66 9.84 -0.31
C PHE A 9 6.97 9.44 0.40
N ASP A 10 8.06 9.41 -0.35
CA ASP A 10 9.40 9.07 0.13
C ASP A 10 10.06 10.29 0.79
N LEU A 11 9.79 10.44 2.09
CA LEU A 11 10.25 11.57 2.92
C LEU A 11 11.40 11.16 3.86
N THR A 12 11.49 9.88 4.20
CA THR A 12 12.50 9.34 5.13
C THR A 12 13.85 9.09 4.46
N GLU A 13 13.87 8.83 3.15
CA GLU A 13 15.09 8.54 2.39
C GLU A 13 15.54 9.73 1.52
N GLY A 14 14.87 10.88 1.61
CA GLY A 14 15.01 12.04 0.72
C GLY A 14 16.47 12.36 0.33
N GLU A 15 16.94 11.76 -0.76
CA GLU A 15 18.33 11.83 -1.21
C GLU A 15 18.75 13.28 -1.56
N SER A 16 17.76 14.10 -1.93
CA SER A 16 17.91 15.52 -2.25
C SER A 16 17.96 16.43 -1.02
N GLU A 17 17.48 15.98 0.14
CA GLU A 17 17.36 16.80 1.35
C GLU A 17 18.29 16.32 2.48
N LEU A 18 18.55 15.01 2.57
CA LEU A 18 19.26 14.38 3.69
C LEU A 18 20.33 13.35 3.28
N VAL A 19 20.80 13.35 2.02
CA VAL A 19 21.94 12.49 1.55
C VAL A 19 21.76 10.99 1.87
N SER A 20 20.51 10.49 1.87
CA SER A 20 20.04 9.12 2.23
C SER A 20 19.54 8.90 3.67
N GLY A 21 19.37 9.97 4.44
CA GLY A 21 18.60 9.95 5.69
C GLY A 21 19.18 8.99 6.73
N PHE A 22 18.40 7.98 7.14
CA PHE A 22 18.78 7.03 8.20
C PHE A 22 19.73 5.91 7.72
N ASN A 23 19.90 5.74 6.40
CA ASN A 23 20.76 4.70 5.82
C ASN A 23 22.25 5.09 5.82
N VAL A 24 22.57 6.37 6.09
CA VAL A 24 23.92 6.94 6.01
C VAL A 24 24.92 6.27 6.96
N GLU A 25 24.45 5.78 8.11
CA GLU A 25 25.33 5.21 9.15
C GLU A 25 25.60 3.71 8.98
N TYR A 26 24.88 3.03 8.09
CA TYR A 26 24.97 1.59 7.90
C TYR A 26 25.80 1.22 6.68
N ALA A 27 26.83 0.39 6.87
CA ALA A 27 27.68 -0.11 5.78
C ALA A 27 27.46 -1.61 5.51
N GLY A 28 27.46 -2.01 4.24
CA GLY A 28 27.53 -3.42 3.80
C GLY A 28 26.28 -4.24 4.11
N GLY A 29 26.39 -5.19 5.05
CA GLY A 29 25.34 -6.17 5.39
C GLY A 29 24.05 -5.57 5.95
N PRO A 30 24.07 -4.76 7.03
CA PRO A 30 22.86 -4.14 7.58
C PRO A 30 22.18 -3.18 6.58
N PHE A 31 22.93 -2.51 5.71
CA PHE A 31 22.37 -1.73 4.61
C PHE A 31 21.55 -2.60 3.66
N ALA A 32 22.07 -3.76 3.25
CA ALA A 32 21.35 -4.70 2.38
C ALA A 32 20.04 -5.22 3.01
N LEU A 33 20.01 -5.42 4.33
CA LEU A 33 18.80 -5.84 5.04
C LEU A 33 17.70 -4.78 5.02
N PHE A 34 18.04 -3.50 5.09
CA PHE A 34 17.04 -2.42 4.96
C PHE A 34 16.40 -2.40 3.58
N PHE A 35 17.18 -2.51 2.49
CA PHE A 35 16.59 -2.61 1.14
C PHE A 35 15.73 -3.85 0.99
N LEU A 36 16.20 -5.00 1.47
CA LEU A 36 15.43 -6.24 1.39
C LEU A 36 14.11 -6.11 2.16
N ALA A 37 14.12 -5.52 3.35
CA ALA A 37 12.92 -5.28 4.14
C ALA A 37 11.95 -4.30 3.45
N GLU A 38 12.44 -3.21 2.85
CA GLU A 38 11.61 -2.26 2.11
C GLU A 38 10.92 -2.92 0.90
N TYR A 39 11.66 -3.70 0.10
CA TYR A 39 11.09 -4.43 -1.04
C TYR A 39 10.14 -5.54 -0.60
N ALA A 40 10.44 -6.24 0.50
CA ALA A 40 9.54 -7.23 1.08
C ALA A 40 8.23 -6.58 1.54
N ASN A 41 8.29 -5.40 2.16
CA ASN A 41 7.10 -4.64 2.57
C ASN A 41 6.25 -4.21 1.36
N ILE A 42 6.86 -3.82 0.25
CA ILE A 42 6.13 -3.49 -0.99
C ILE A 42 5.37 -4.72 -1.51
N LEU A 43 6.02 -5.88 -1.54
CA LEU A 43 5.36 -7.12 -1.99
C LEU A 43 4.24 -7.52 -1.03
N LEU A 44 4.46 -7.45 0.28
CA LEU A 44 3.46 -7.78 1.30
C LEU A 44 2.24 -6.85 1.22
N MET A 45 2.44 -5.54 1.06
CA MET A 45 1.31 -4.60 0.96
C MET A 45 0.51 -4.82 -0.33
N ASN A 46 1.17 -5.21 -1.43
CA ASN A 46 0.49 -5.54 -2.68
C ASN A 46 -0.28 -6.87 -2.58
N THR A 47 0.26 -7.89 -1.90
CA THR A 47 -0.46 -9.16 -1.66
C THR A 47 -1.68 -8.95 -0.77
N LEU A 48 -1.56 -8.15 0.28
CA LEU A 48 -2.67 -7.79 1.17
C LEU A 48 -3.74 -6.97 0.43
N SER A 49 -3.33 -5.99 -0.39
CA SER A 49 -4.27 -5.19 -1.20
C SER A 49 -5.01 -6.06 -2.23
N CYS A 50 -4.31 -7.01 -2.86
CA CYS A 50 -4.95 -7.97 -3.75
C CYS A 50 -5.96 -8.84 -3.01
N ALA A 51 -5.61 -9.37 -1.83
CA ALA A 51 -6.50 -10.22 -1.05
C ALA A 51 -7.77 -9.48 -0.60
N LEU A 52 -7.65 -8.21 -0.19
CA LEU A 52 -8.78 -7.42 0.31
C LEU A 52 -9.70 -6.89 -0.81
N PHE A 53 -9.13 -6.39 -1.91
CA PHE A 53 -9.91 -5.67 -2.94
C PHE A 53 -10.09 -6.45 -4.24
N MET A 54 -9.15 -7.31 -4.61
CA MET A 54 -9.16 -8.04 -5.87
C MET A 54 -9.26 -9.53 -5.62
N ASN A 55 -10.48 -10.03 -5.39
CA ASN A 55 -10.74 -11.46 -5.16
C ASN A 55 -9.93 -12.35 -6.13
N PRO A 56 -8.92 -13.11 -5.67
CA PRO A 56 -8.08 -13.95 -6.52
C PRO A 56 -8.79 -15.22 -7.01
N GLY A 57 -10.03 -15.48 -6.60
CA GLY A 57 -10.86 -16.57 -7.09
C GLY A 57 -11.39 -17.45 -5.97
N ILE A 58 -12.11 -18.50 -6.35
CA ILE A 58 -12.70 -19.44 -5.39
C ILE A 58 -11.57 -20.32 -4.82
N PRO A 59 -11.45 -20.46 -3.49
CA PRO A 59 -10.38 -21.23 -2.85
C PRO A 59 -10.43 -22.74 -3.17
N HIS A 60 -11.53 -23.23 -3.75
CA HIS A 60 -11.71 -24.63 -4.13
C HIS A 60 -10.81 -25.12 -5.27
N ASN A 61 -10.17 -24.23 -6.03
CA ASN A 61 -9.21 -24.61 -7.06
C ASN A 61 -7.77 -24.37 -6.57
N PRO A 62 -7.10 -25.37 -5.96
CA PRO A 62 -5.83 -25.19 -5.27
C PRO A 62 -4.67 -24.77 -6.19
N GLU A 63 -4.72 -25.12 -7.48
CA GLU A 63 -3.66 -24.76 -8.44
C GLU A 63 -3.86 -23.37 -9.04
N ASN A 64 -5.10 -22.99 -9.34
CA ASN A 64 -5.39 -21.73 -10.04
C ASN A 64 -5.40 -20.52 -9.09
N TYR A 65 -5.76 -20.73 -7.83
CA TYR A 65 -5.80 -19.66 -6.82
C TYR A 65 -4.45 -18.95 -6.61
N PRO A 66 -3.33 -19.65 -6.32
CA PRO A 66 -2.04 -18.99 -6.12
C PRO A 66 -1.53 -18.32 -7.41
N ILE A 67 -1.78 -18.92 -8.58
CA ILE A 67 -1.39 -18.35 -9.88
C ILE A 67 -2.11 -17.02 -10.12
N ASN A 68 -3.43 -16.97 -9.89
CA ASN A 68 -4.20 -15.75 -10.08
C ASN A 68 -3.83 -14.67 -9.06
N MET A 69 -3.58 -15.06 -7.80
CA MET A 69 -3.08 -14.14 -6.78
C MET A 69 -1.71 -13.56 -7.18
N MET A 70 -0.78 -14.40 -7.66
CA MET A 70 0.54 -13.95 -8.10
C MET A 70 0.46 -13.03 -9.33
N MET A 71 -0.41 -13.34 -10.30
CA MET A 71 -0.62 -12.50 -11.48
C MET A 71 -1.19 -11.11 -11.09
N LYS A 72 -2.18 -11.07 -10.20
CA LYS A 72 -2.77 -9.80 -9.75
C LYS A 72 -1.82 -8.95 -8.91
N THR A 73 -1.03 -9.60 -8.05
CA THR A 73 -0.04 -8.91 -7.21
C THR A 73 1.12 -8.35 -8.02
N THR A 74 1.58 -9.08 -9.05
CA THR A 74 2.57 -8.55 -10.01
C THR A 74 2.02 -7.39 -10.83
N LEU A 75 0.74 -7.42 -11.20
CA LEU A 75 0.11 -6.27 -11.86
C LEU A 75 0.08 -5.03 -10.94
N LEU A 76 -0.27 -5.20 -9.67
CA LEU A 76 -0.24 -4.10 -8.69
C LEU A 76 1.19 -3.57 -8.46
N SER A 77 2.20 -4.45 -8.40
CA SER A 77 3.59 -4.03 -8.22
C SER A 77 4.15 -3.26 -9.43
N ILE A 78 3.74 -3.62 -10.66
CA ILE A 78 4.02 -2.82 -11.86
C ILE A 78 3.37 -1.42 -11.73
N GLY A 79 2.15 -1.35 -11.20
CA GLY A 79 1.50 -0.08 -10.88
C GLY A 79 2.32 0.78 -9.91
N PHE A 80 2.90 0.19 -8.86
CA PHE A 80 3.79 0.89 -7.93
C PHE A 80 5.04 1.45 -8.63
N LEU A 81 5.66 0.67 -9.52
CA LEU A 81 6.81 1.13 -10.31
C LEU A 81 6.43 2.26 -11.26
N TRP A 82 5.25 2.18 -11.86
CA TRP A 82 4.77 3.21 -12.79
C TRP A 82 4.43 4.53 -12.07
N VAL A 83 3.79 4.46 -10.90
CA VAL A 83 3.52 5.63 -10.05
C VAL A 83 4.82 6.31 -9.64
N ARG A 84 5.84 5.53 -9.23
CA ARG A 84 7.18 6.04 -8.92
C ARG A 84 7.82 6.78 -10.11
N ALA A 85 7.64 6.28 -11.33
CA ALA A 85 8.22 6.89 -12.52
C ALA A 85 7.49 8.16 -12.99
N SER A 86 6.19 8.29 -12.65
CA SER A 86 5.33 9.34 -13.24
C SER A 86 5.17 10.58 -12.37
N TYR A 87 5.25 10.45 -11.04
CA TYR A 87 4.93 11.55 -10.12
C TYR A 87 6.15 12.12 -9.40
N PRO A 88 6.25 13.45 -9.26
CA PRO A 88 7.27 14.09 -8.42
C PRO A 88 6.98 13.84 -6.93
N ARG A 89 8.00 13.99 -6.08
CA ARG A 89 7.89 13.86 -4.62
C ARG A 89 6.97 14.94 -4.03
N PHE A 90 6.12 14.56 -3.07
CA PHE A 90 5.33 15.50 -2.27
C PHE A 90 6.14 15.99 -1.07
N ARG A 91 5.95 17.26 -0.70
CA ARG A 91 6.49 17.80 0.56
C ARG A 91 5.70 17.26 1.76
N TYR A 92 6.36 17.09 2.90
CA TYR A 92 5.75 16.61 4.16
C TYR A 92 4.46 17.37 4.53
N ASP A 93 4.47 18.70 4.42
CA ASP A 93 3.30 19.53 4.74
C ASP A 93 2.10 19.23 3.84
N GLN A 94 2.35 18.96 2.56
CA GLN A 94 1.30 18.61 1.58
C GLN A 94 0.76 17.21 1.84
N LEU A 95 1.64 16.27 2.22
CA LEU A 95 1.24 14.92 2.65
C LEU A 95 0.32 14.99 3.87
N MET A 96 0.71 15.74 4.90
CA MET A 96 -0.11 15.89 6.11
C MET A 96 -1.44 16.56 5.80
N HIS A 97 -1.46 17.58 4.93
CA HIS A 97 -2.72 18.18 4.49
C HIS A 97 -3.62 17.18 3.76
N LEU A 98 -3.06 16.38 2.85
CA LEU A 98 -3.78 15.36 2.09
C LEU A 98 -4.41 14.31 3.03
N LEU A 99 -3.62 13.75 3.95
CA LEU A 99 -4.10 12.72 4.87
C LEU A 99 -5.17 13.26 5.82
N TRP A 100 -4.91 14.41 6.46
CA TRP A 100 -5.76 14.91 7.53
C TRP A 100 -6.96 15.71 7.05
N LYS A 101 -6.82 16.53 6.01
CA LYS A 101 -7.91 17.40 5.55
C LYS A 101 -8.75 16.78 4.43
N GLN A 102 -8.18 15.85 3.65
CA GLN A 102 -8.89 15.25 2.53
C GLN A 102 -9.27 13.79 2.79
N PHE A 103 -8.31 12.91 3.09
CA PHE A 103 -8.64 11.50 3.28
C PHE A 103 -9.40 11.22 4.56
N LEU A 104 -9.03 11.81 5.69
CA LEU A 104 -9.69 11.52 6.98
C LEU A 104 -11.20 11.84 6.98
N PRO A 105 -11.67 12.99 6.47
CA PRO A 105 -13.11 13.24 6.39
C PRO A 105 -13.84 12.24 5.47
N ILE A 106 -13.21 11.87 4.35
CA ILE A 106 -13.78 10.93 3.38
C ILE A 106 -13.84 9.51 3.97
N THR A 107 -12.80 9.05 4.65
CA THR A 107 -12.78 7.71 5.27
C THR A 107 -13.80 7.60 6.40
N LEU A 108 -13.99 8.65 7.19
CA LEU A 108 -15.05 8.70 8.21
C LEU A 108 -16.45 8.64 7.58
N ALA A 109 -16.68 9.40 6.51
CA ALA A 109 -17.95 9.34 5.78
C ALA A 109 -18.21 7.95 5.19
N LEU A 110 -17.19 7.33 4.57
CA LEU A 110 -17.28 5.97 4.05
C LEU A 110 -17.48 4.94 5.15
N CYS A 111 -16.88 5.11 6.32
CA CYS A 111 -17.07 4.20 7.46
C CYS A 111 -18.53 4.19 7.92
N LEU A 112 -19.12 5.37 8.13
CA LEU A 112 -20.54 5.49 8.48
C LEU A 112 -21.45 4.89 7.40
N TRP A 113 -21.12 5.14 6.13
CA TRP A 113 -21.83 4.57 4.99
C TRP A 113 -21.79 3.04 5.00
N HIS A 114 -20.62 2.42 5.16
CA HIS A 114 -20.48 0.95 5.18
C HIS A 114 -21.14 0.31 6.40
N ILE A 115 -21.29 1.02 7.53
CA ILE A 115 -22.07 0.54 8.67
C ILE A 115 -23.58 0.58 8.35
N SER A 116 -24.05 1.69 7.76
CA SER A 116 -25.48 1.88 7.50
C SER A 116 -26.04 1.04 6.35
N LEU A 117 -25.25 0.83 5.28
CA LEU A 117 -25.72 0.17 4.07
C LEU A 117 -26.21 -1.27 4.26
N PRO A 118 -25.45 -2.18 4.91
CA PRO A 118 -25.90 -3.56 5.12
C PRO A 118 -27.16 -3.63 5.99
N ILE A 119 -27.31 -2.70 6.94
CA ILE A 119 -28.49 -2.62 7.81
C ILE A 119 -29.72 -2.19 6.98
N PHE A 120 -29.57 -1.14 6.17
CA PHE A 120 -30.65 -0.62 5.33
C PHE A 120 -31.11 -1.63 4.28
N LEU A 121 -30.17 -2.33 3.64
CA LEU A 121 -30.45 -3.34 2.61
C LEU A 121 -30.81 -4.72 3.20
N SER A 122 -30.88 -4.87 4.53
CA SER A 122 -31.04 -6.17 5.20
C SER A 122 -30.05 -7.25 4.73
N GLY A 123 -28.83 -6.82 4.39
CA GLY A 123 -27.77 -7.64 3.79
C GLY A 123 -26.54 -7.78 4.69
N ALA A 124 -26.74 -7.85 6.01
CA ALA A 124 -25.64 -8.05 6.94
C ALA A 124 -24.95 -9.40 6.65
N PRO A 125 -23.61 -9.45 6.55
CA PRO A 125 -22.91 -10.69 6.28
C PRO A 125 -23.11 -11.69 7.43
N PRO A 126 -23.14 -13.00 7.14
CA PRO A 126 -23.20 -14.02 8.18
C PRO A 126 -21.94 -13.96 9.04
N THR A 127 -22.10 -14.19 10.34
CA THR A 127 -20.98 -14.25 11.29
C THR A 127 -20.24 -15.58 11.28
N ASN A 128 -20.73 -16.56 10.50
CA ASN A 128 -20.30 -17.95 10.51
C ASN A 128 -19.79 -18.40 9.15
#